data_AF-A0A6P9ECG2-F1
#
_entry.id   AF-A0A6P9ECG2-F1
#
_cell.length_a   1.000
_cell.length_b   1.000
_cell.length_c   1.000
_cell.angle_alpha   90.00
_cell.angle_beta   90.00
_cell.angle_gamma   90.00
#
_symmetry.space_group_name_H-M   'P 1'
#
loop_
_entity.id
_entity.type
_entity.pdbx_description
1 polymer ?
#
loop_
_entity_poly.entity_id
_entity_poly.type
_entity_poly.pdbx_seq_one_letter_code
_entity_poly.pdbx_strand_id
1 'polypeptide(L)'
;MEIRLSLFSLSFFLLFLLDASSAQMPGFVSFDCGGQENFTDDLGLKWTPDSQLAYGETAMIDVEKETRKQYKTLRHFPSDSRKYCYTFKVIRRTRYLVRATFLYGNFDKNNDYPKFDISLGATLWSTIAISNASTIQVRELIFLASSPTISVCLSNASTGQPFISTLELRQFNGTFYSTAYEDQYYLSVSARINFGADSETPVSLRESQHVSDSVSNNSLAKDLFYSSQILHSKVL
;
A
#
# COMPACT_ATOMS: atom_id res chain seq x y z
N MET A 1 -53.97 -7.88 10.22
CA MET A 1 -53.07 -8.63 9.32
C MET A 1 -52.19 -7.66 8.51
N GLU A 2 -52.77 -6.58 7.99
CA GLU A 2 -52.10 -5.47 7.28
C GLU A 2 -50.85 -4.88 7.96
N ILE A 3 -50.90 -4.61 9.27
CA ILE A 3 -49.79 -3.97 10.00
C ILE A 3 -48.54 -4.88 10.07
N ARG A 4 -48.73 -6.21 10.09
CA ARG A 4 -47.61 -7.17 10.12
C ARG A 4 -46.92 -7.33 8.76
N LEU A 5 -47.63 -7.15 7.65
CA LEU A 5 -47.03 -7.13 6.31
C LEU A 5 -46.22 -5.85 6.08
N SER A 6 -46.69 -4.71 6.58
CA SER A 6 -45.99 -3.42 6.49
C SER A 6 -44.64 -3.43 7.25
N LEU A 7 -44.61 -4.00 8.46
CA LEU A 7 -43.38 -4.15 9.24
C LEU A 7 -42.35 -5.08 8.57
N PHE A 8 -42.81 -6.14 7.88
CA PHE A 8 -41.94 -7.03 7.11
C PHE A 8 -41.35 -6.33 5.87
N SER A 9 -42.12 -5.47 5.21
CA SER A 9 -41.66 -4.67 4.07
C SER A 9 -40.64 -3.59 4.47
N LEU A 10 -40.80 -2.95 5.64
CA LEU A 10 -39.83 -1.99 6.16
C LEU A 10 -38.51 -2.66 6.57
N SER A 11 -38.57 -3.88 7.13
CA SER A 11 -37.40 -4.67 7.51
C SER A 11 -36.56 -5.08 6.29
N PHE A 12 -37.21 -5.46 5.18
CA PHE A 12 -36.53 -5.78 3.91
C PHE A 12 -35.88 -4.54 3.27
N PHE A 13 -36.49 -3.36 3.42
CA PHE A 13 -35.93 -2.09 2.94
C PHE A 13 -34.74 -1.60 3.78
N LEU A 14 -34.73 -1.85 5.10
CA LEU A 14 -33.59 -1.55 5.97
C LEU A 14 -32.38 -2.47 5.70
N LEU A 15 -32.61 -3.74 5.32
CA LEU A 15 -31.54 -4.67 4.94
C LEU A 15 -30.85 -4.28 3.62
N PHE A 16 -31.54 -3.54 2.74
CA PHE A 16 -30.97 -2.98 1.51
C PHE A 16 -30.13 -1.70 1.72
N LEU A 17 -30.19 -1.09 2.91
CA LEU A 17 -29.40 0.10 3.27
C LEU A 17 -28.08 -0.24 3.99
N LEU A 18 -27.81 -1.53 4.23
CA LEU A 18 -26.47 -2.00 4.56
C LEU A 18 -25.65 -2.08 3.28
N ASP A 19 -25.41 -0.93 2.65
CA ASP A 19 -24.29 -0.82 1.73
C ASP A 19 -23.04 -1.17 2.55
N ALA A 20 -22.46 -2.34 2.25
CA ALA A 20 -21.13 -2.68 2.72
C ALA A 20 -20.23 -1.54 2.26
N SER A 21 -19.87 -0.64 3.18
CA SER A 21 -19.02 0.50 2.91
C SER A 21 -17.69 -0.05 2.40
N SER A 22 -17.54 -0.06 1.08
CA SER A 22 -16.34 -0.56 0.45
C SER A 22 -15.24 0.46 0.77
N ALA A 23 -14.27 0.09 1.59
CA ALA A 23 -13.22 1.01 2.04
C ALA A 23 -12.28 1.45 0.90
N GLN A 24 -12.44 0.90 -0.31
CA GLN A 24 -11.65 1.24 -1.47
C GLN A 24 -12.24 2.44 -2.20
N MET A 25 -11.57 3.59 -2.08
CA MET A 25 -11.87 4.76 -2.91
C MET A 25 -11.55 4.48 -4.39
N PRO A 26 -12.29 5.11 -5.33
CA PRO A 26 -11.93 5.07 -6.74
C PRO A 26 -10.46 5.45 -6.97
N GLY A 27 -9.73 4.64 -7.74
CA GLY A 27 -8.30 4.86 -8.02
C GLY A 27 -7.33 4.18 -7.05
N PHE A 28 -7.82 3.50 -6.02
CA PHE A 28 -6.97 2.71 -5.12
C PHE A 28 -6.72 1.33 -5.72
N VAL A 29 -5.49 0.83 -5.61
CA VAL A 29 -5.10 -0.53 -6.04
C VAL A 29 -4.28 -1.19 -4.94
N SER A 30 -4.51 -2.47 -4.67
CA SER A 30 -3.72 -3.26 -3.72
C SER A 30 -3.46 -4.63 -4.33
N PHE A 31 -2.19 -4.92 -4.64
CA PHE A 31 -1.77 -6.22 -5.13
C PHE A 31 -1.24 -7.10 -4.00
N ASP A 32 -1.82 -8.29 -3.89
CA ASP A 32 -1.25 -9.43 -3.16
C ASP A 32 -0.34 -10.20 -4.13
N CYS A 33 0.97 -9.99 -4.02
CA CYS A 33 1.91 -10.45 -5.03
C CYS A 33 2.14 -11.97 -4.87
N GLY A 34 1.88 -12.73 -5.92
CA GLY A 34 1.87 -14.20 -5.86
C GLY A 34 0.61 -14.82 -5.27
N GLY A 35 -0.34 -14.00 -4.80
CA GLY A 35 -1.67 -14.45 -4.40
C GLY A 35 -2.45 -15.04 -5.58
N GLN A 36 -3.49 -15.83 -5.28
CA GLN A 36 -4.28 -16.55 -6.30
C GLN A 36 -5.73 -16.08 -6.39
N GLU A 37 -6.24 -15.43 -5.35
CA GLU A 37 -7.64 -15.03 -5.27
C GLU A 37 -7.81 -13.62 -4.72
N ASN A 38 -8.90 -12.98 -5.09
CA ASN A 38 -9.29 -11.70 -4.52
C ASN A 38 -9.79 -11.92 -3.08
N PHE A 39 -9.47 -10.98 -2.20
CA PHE A 39 -10.06 -10.96 -0.85
C PHE A 39 -10.18 -9.53 -0.32
N THR A 40 -10.92 -9.38 0.77
CA THR A 40 -10.98 -8.13 1.53
C THR A 40 -10.43 -8.41 2.92
N ASP A 41 -9.50 -7.59 3.40
CA ASP A 41 -8.94 -7.75 4.74
C ASP A 41 -9.85 -7.15 5.84
N ASP A 42 -9.46 -7.34 7.09
CA ASP A 42 -10.20 -6.84 8.26
C ASP A 42 -10.31 -5.30 8.29
N LEU A 43 -9.47 -4.60 7.53
CA LEU A 43 -9.49 -3.14 7.39
C LEU A 43 -10.40 -2.68 6.25
N GLY A 44 -11.03 -3.61 5.52
CA GLY A 44 -11.90 -3.35 4.37
C GLY A 44 -11.16 -3.11 3.06
N LEU A 45 -9.83 -3.32 3.01
CA LEU A 45 -9.05 -3.15 1.79
C LEU A 45 -9.24 -4.36 0.90
N LYS A 46 -9.60 -4.11 -0.37
CA LYS A 46 -9.63 -5.14 -1.39
C LYS A 46 -8.23 -5.39 -1.91
N TRP A 47 -7.86 -6.66 -1.94
CA TRP A 47 -6.61 -7.20 -2.43
C TRP A 47 -6.89 -8.04 -3.67
N THR A 48 -6.12 -7.80 -4.72
CA THR A 48 -6.19 -8.54 -5.98
C THR A 48 -4.85 -9.24 -6.26
N PRO A 49 -4.84 -10.45 -6.82
CA PRO A 49 -3.63 -11.07 -7.33
C PRO A 49 -2.91 -10.22 -8.37
N ASP A 50 -1.59 -10.36 -8.45
CA ASP A 50 -0.77 -9.75 -9.51
C ASP A 50 -0.62 -10.65 -10.76
N SER A 51 -1.60 -11.52 -11.01
CA SER A 51 -1.60 -12.53 -12.07
C SER A 51 -1.48 -11.96 -13.50
N GLN A 52 -1.73 -10.66 -13.68
CA GLN A 52 -1.49 -9.94 -14.93
C GLN A 52 0.00 -9.79 -15.28
N LEU A 53 0.92 -10.03 -14.34
CA LEU A 53 2.36 -9.99 -14.58
C LEU A 53 2.83 -11.29 -15.23
N ALA A 54 3.42 -11.21 -16.41
CA ALA A 54 3.83 -12.37 -17.21
C ALA A 54 5.20 -12.97 -16.82
N TYR A 55 5.86 -12.40 -15.81
CA TYR A 55 7.22 -12.76 -15.42
C TYR A 55 7.35 -12.84 -13.89
N GLY A 56 8.46 -13.43 -13.45
CA GLY A 56 8.67 -13.78 -12.06
C GLY A 56 7.90 -15.03 -11.67
N GLU A 57 8.31 -15.61 -10.56
CA GLU A 57 7.75 -16.82 -9.98
C GLU A 57 7.13 -16.51 -8.62
N THR A 58 6.18 -17.33 -8.19
CA THR A 58 5.45 -17.12 -6.94
C THR A 58 5.95 -18.08 -5.88
N ALA A 59 6.06 -17.64 -4.64
CA ALA A 59 6.42 -18.52 -3.52
C ALA A 59 5.52 -18.27 -2.32
N MET A 60 5.34 -19.31 -1.50
CA MET A 60 4.67 -19.21 -0.20
C MET A 60 5.65 -18.73 0.86
N ILE A 61 5.14 -17.92 1.78
CA ILE A 61 5.86 -17.43 2.94
C ILE A 61 5.30 -18.12 4.19
N ASP A 62 6.17 -18.78 4.94
CA ASP A 62 5.82 -19.37 6.23
C ASP A 62 6.53 -18.64 7.37
N VAL A 63 5.82 -17.68 7.96
CA VAL A 63 6.26 -16.93 9.14
C VAL A 63 5.22 -17.16 10.25
N GLU A 64 5.65 -17.81 11.33
CA GLU A 64 4.80 -18.38 12.40
C GLU A 64 3.76 -17.39 12.97
N LYS A 65 4.15 -16.13 13.18
CA LYS A 65 3.30 -15.11 13.81
C LYS A 65 2.57 -14.19 12.83
N GLU A 66 2.77 -14.39 11.53
CA GLU A 66 2.07 -13.59 10.52
C GLU A 66 0.72 -14.22 10.22
N THR A 67 -0.37 -13.51 10.40
CA THR A 67 -1.73 -14.02 10.16
C THR A 67 -2.40 -13.35 8.96
N ARG A 68 -1.86 -12.22 8.48
CA ARG A 68 -2.46 -11.44 7.40
C ARG A 68 -2.19 -12.12 6.07
N LYS A 69 -3.25 -12.26 5.28
CA LYS A 69 -3.25 -13.04 4.03
C LYS A 69 -2.31 -12.50 2.97
N GLN A 70 -2.22 -11.17 2.83
CA GLN A 70 -1.34 -10.49 1.87
C GLN A 70 0.17 -10.67 2.14
N TYR A 71 0.53 -11.34 3.23
CA TYR A 71 1.92 -11.66 3.58
C TYR A 71 2.19 -13.17 3.59
N LYS A 72 1.30 -13.97 2.98
CA LYS A 72 1.45 -15.42 2.83
C LYS A 72 2.09 -15.83 1.51
N THR A 73 2.20 -14.91 0.58
CA THR A 73 2.83 -15.12 -0.72
C THR A 73 3.73 -13.96 -1.10
N LEU A 74 4.65 -14.23 -2.03
CA LEU A 74 5.41 -13.20 -2.73
C LEU A 74 5.56 -13.59 -4.20
N ARG A 75 5.92 -12.60 -5.01
CA ARG A 75 6.52 -12.81 -6.32
C ARG A 75 7.99 -12.46 -6.28
N HIS A 76 8.83 -13.33 -6.84
CA HIS A 76 10.27 -13.13 -6.96
C HIS A 76 10.72 -13.17 -8.42
N PHE A 77 11.87 -12.59 -8.68
CA PHE A 77 12.41 -12.40 -10.02
C PHE A 77 13.85 -12.94 -10.10
N PRO A 78 14.31 -13.35 -11.29
CA PRO A 78 15.70 -13.73 -11.49
C PRO A 78 16.68 -12.60 -11.14
N SER A 79 17.81 -12.96 -10.54
CA SER A 79 18.92 -12.05 -10.24
C SER A 79 19.77 -11.81 -11.50
N ASP A 80 19.16 -11.16 -12.49
CA ASP A 80 19.81 -10.76 -13.74
C ASP A 80 19.84 -9.24 -13.91
N SER A 81 20.34 -8.77 -15.06
CA SER A 81 20.46 -7.33 -15.36
C SER A 81 19.15 -6.69 -15.81
N ARG A 82 18.02 -7.42 -15.83
CA ARG A 82 16.73 -6.89 -16.28
C ARG A 82 16.03 -6.14 -15.17
N LYS A 83 15.10 -5.26 -15.57
CA LYS A 83 14.17 -4.58 -14.66
C LYS A 83 12.81 -5.26 -14.76
N TYR A 84 12.20 -5.58 -13.62
CA TYR A 84 10.88 -6.20 -13.54
C TYR A 84 9.89 -5.18 -12.98
N CYS A 85 8.92 -4.76 -13.80
CA CYS A 85 8.12 -3.58 -13.50
C CYS A 85 6.63 -3.88 -13.34
N TYR A 86 6.00 -3.30 -12.33
CA TYR A 86 4.55 -3.19 -12.22
C TYR A 86 4.11 -1.88 -12.84
N THR A 87 3.13 -1.89 -13.73
CA THR A 87 2.63 -0.66 -14.38
C THR A 87 1.22 -0.34 -13.92
N PHE A 88 1.01 0.88 -13.45
CA PHE A 88 -0.29 1.39 -13.05
C PHE A 88 -0.77 2.46 -14.02
N LYS A 89 -2.08 2.50 -14.26
CA LYS A 89 -2.75 3.64 -14.87
C LYS A 89 -3.02 4.69 -13.78
N VAL A 90 -2.65 5.93 -14.05
CA VAL A 90 -2.81 7.06 -13.13
C VAL A 90 -3.36 8.28 -13.86
N ILE A 91 -3.90 9.23 -13.11
CA ILE A 91 -4.37 10.50 -13.64
C ILE A 91 -3.21 11.50 -13.58
N ARG A 92 -2.94 12.20 -14.69
CA ARG A 92 -1.92 13.26 -14.72
C ARG A 92 -2.28 14.37 -13.74
N ARG A 93 -1.26 14.99 -13.14
CA ARG A 93 -1.38 16.05 -12.13
C ARG A 93 -2.20 15.62 -10.90
N THR A 94 -2.17 14.33 -10.59
CA THR A 94 -2.77 13.77 -9.38
C THR A 94 -1.69 13.16 -8.51
N ARG A 95 -1.79 13.34 -7.19
CA ARG A 95 -0.82 12.82 -6.23
C ARG A 95 -1.19 11.41 -5.84
N TYR A 96 -0.17 10.57 -5.70
CA TYR A 96 -0.34 9.19 -5.28
C TYR A 96 0.70 8.85 -4.22
N LEU A 97 0.28 8.06 -3.22
CA LEU A 97 1.18 7.26 -2.42
C LEU A 97 1.32 5.90 -3.07
N VAL A 98 2.55 5.47 -3.28
CA VAL A 98 2.87 4.10 -3.65
C VAL A 98 3.59 3.44 -2.48
N ARG A 99 3.13 2.24 -2.10
CA ARG A 99 3.64 1.49 -0.95
C ARG A 99 4.00 0.09 -1.40
N ALA A 100 5.27 -0.27 -1.21
CA ALA A 100 5.78 -1.61 -1.47
C ALA A 100 6.18 -2.27 -0.14
N THR A 101 5.86 -3.54 0.01
CA THR A 101 6.28 -4.32 1.18
C THR A 101 7.04 -5.58 0.80
N PHE A 102 7.93 -5.98 1.70
CA PHE A 102 8.86 -7.08 1.51
C PHE A 102 8.89 -7.91 2.79
N LEU A 103 8.25 -9.08 2.77
CA LEU A 103 8.43 -10.14 3.76
C LEU A 103 9.13 -11.31 3.10
N TYR A 104 10.36 -11.60 3.52
CA TYR A 104 11.19 -12.60 2.86
C TYR A 104 10.76 -14.03 3.17
N GLY A 105 10.51 -14.36 4.44
CA GLY A 105 10.09 -15.69 4.88
C GLY A 105 11.05 -16.82 4.54
N ASN A 106 12.27 -16.53 4.09
CA ASN A 106 13.25 -17.51 3.61
C ASN A 106 12.65 -18.47 2.56
N PHE A 107 11.87 -17.93 1.63
CA PHE A 107 11.10 -18.71 0.66
C PHE A 107 11.95 -19.64 -0.23
N ASP A 108 13.22 -19.28 -0.46
CA ASP A 108 14.16 -20.04 -1.27
C ASP A 108 14.99 -21.07 -0.46
N LYS A 109 14.86 -21.06 0.87
CA LYS A 109 15.57 -21.91 1.84
C LYS A 109 17.10 -21.82 1.78
N ASN A 110 17.65 -20.72 1.26
CA ASN A 110 19.09 -20.54 1.11
C ASN A 110 19.73 -19.73 2.25
N ASN A 111 18.93 -19.06 3.09
CA ASN A 111 19.40 -18.14 4.14
C ASN A 111 20.28 -16.97 3.63
N ASP A 112 20.31 -16.74 2.32
CA ASP A 112 21.01 -15.62 1.71
C ASP A 112 20.07 -14.41 1.63
N TYR A 113 20.30 -13.41 2.47
CA TYR A 113 19.39 -12.27 2.54
C TYR A 113 19.44 -11.41 1.26
N PRO A 114 18.29 -11.19 0.59
CA PRO A 114 18.27 -10.43 -0.64
C PRO A 114 18.60 -8.94 -0.45
N LYS A 115 19.34 -8.40 -1.42
CA LYS A 115 19.59 -6.97 -1.55
C LYS A 115 19.49 -6.55 -3.01
N PHE A 116 18.60 -5.60 -3.28
CA PHE A 116 18.24 -5.15 -4.63
C PHE A 116 17.64 -3.74 -4.58
N ASP A 117 17.48 -3.10 -5.74
CA ASP A 117 16.90 -1.76 -5.85
C ASP A 117 15.43 -1.80 -6.29
N ILE A 118 14.65 -0.84 -5.79
CA ILE A 118 13.33 -0.47 -6.30
C ILE A 118 13.38 0.94 -6.90
N SER A 119 12.75 1.13 -8.06
CA SER A 119 12.67 2.41 -8.76
C SER A 119 11.25 2.78 -9.12
N LEU A 120 10.96 4.09 -9.18
CA LEU A 120 9.75 4.64 -9.79
C LEU A 120 10.13 5.21 -11.16
N GLY A 121 9.69 4.55 -12.23
CA GLY A 121 10.16 4.83 -13.58
C GLY A 121 11.67 4.63 -13.69
N ALA A 122 12.36 5.65 -14.20
CA ALA A 122 13.82 5.66 -14.32
C ALA A 122 14.54 6.01 -13.00
N THR A 123 13.81 6.51 -12.02
CA THR A 123 14.37 7.12 -10.81
C THR A 123 14.48 6.11 -9.67
N LEU A 124 15.67 5.97 -9.09
CA LEU A 124 15.90 5.11 -7.93
C LEU A 124 15.05 5.60 -6.75
N TRP A 125 14.23 4.71 -6.20
CA TRP A 125 13.40 5.01 -5.04
C TRP A 125 14.10 4.56 -3.76
N SER A 126 14.55 3.31 -3.67
CA SER A 126 15.26 2.80 -2.49
C SER A 126 16.09 1.56 -2.84
N THR A 127 17.12 1.28 -2.05
CA THR A 127 17.68 -0.07 -1.96
C THR A 127 16.94 -0.84 -0.86
N ILE A 128 16.51 -2.04 -1.17
CA ILE A 128 15.94 -3.02 -0.24
C ILE A 128 17.09 -3.91 0.23
N ALA A 129 17.24 -4.06 1.54
CA ALA A 129 18.28 -4.89 2.13
C ALA A 129 17.67 -5.69 3.28
N ILE A 130 17.39 -6.97 3.04
CA ILE A 130 16.83 -7.86 4.05
C ILE A 130 17.93 -8.23 5.05
N SER A 131 17.58 -8.29 6.33
CA SER A 131 18.47 -8.71 7.41
C SER A 131 17.83 -9.70 8.37
N ASN A 132 16.51 -9.90 8.27
CA ASN A 132 15.73 -10.82 9.06
C ASN A 132 14.57 -11.34 8.20
N ALA A 133 14.41 -12.66 8.11
CA ALA A 133 13.40 -13.30 7.28
C ALA A 133 11.95 -12.99 7.71
N SER A 134 11.73 -12.73 8.99
CA SER A 134 10.39 -12.53 9.57
C SER A 134 10.00 -11.06 9.72
N THR A 135 10.87 -10.13 9.31
CA THR A 135 10.59 -8.69 9.40
C THR A 135 10.02 -8.17 8.09
N ILE A 136 8.85 -7.54 8.17
CA ILE A 136 8.27 -6.81 7.03
C ILE A 136 9.02 -5.49 6.86
N GLN A 137 9.64 -5.31 5.69
CA GLN A 137 10.13 -4.00 5.29
C GLN A 137 9.09 -3.28 4.46
N VAL A 138 8.90 -1.99 4.76
CA VAL A 138 7.95 -1.12 4.04
C VAL A 138 8.73 0.02 3.40
N ARG A 139 8.38 0.35 2.16
CA ARG A 139 8.80 1.59 1.49
C ARG A 139 7.57 2.32 1.00
N GLU A 140 7.50 3.61 1.29
CA GLU A 140 6.43 4.51 0.88
C GLU A 140 7.02 5.71 0.17
N LEU A 141 6.36 6.14 -0.91
CA LEU A 141 6.74 7.30 -1.67
C LEU A 141 5.49 8.01 -2.17
N ILE A 142 5.49 9.34 -2.06
CA ILE A 142 4.46 10.21 -2.60
C ILE A 142 5.03 10.96 -3.79
N PHE A 143 4.31 10.93 -4.90
CA PHE A 143 4.70 11.61 -6.14
C PHE A 143 3.50 12.30 -6.79
N LEU A 144 3.79 13.32 -7.59
CA LEU A 144 2.83 13.89 -8.53
C LEU A 144 2.97 13.19 -9.87
N ALA A 145 1.87 12.61 -10.38
CA ALA A 145 1.88 11.93 -11.66
C ALA A 145 2.08 12.91 -12.83
N SER A 146 3.22 12.83 -13.51
CA SER A 146 3.50 13.61 -14.72
C SER A 146 2.97 12.94 -16.01
N SER A 147 2.73 11.64 -15.96
CA SER A 147 2.33 10.77 -17.09
C SER A 147 1.03 10.00 -16.76
N PRO A 148 0.31 9.45 -17.76
CA PRO A 148 -0.92 8.68 -17.51
C PRO A 148 -0.65 7.27 -16.98
N THR A 149 0.63 6.90 -16.88
CA THR A 149 1.10 5.63 -16.33
C THR A 149 2.34 5.86 -15.49
N ILE A 150 2.53 5.00 -14.50
CA ILE A 150 3.79 4.90 -13.74
C ILE A 150 4.22 3.44 -13.67
N SER A 151 5.52 3.23 -13.51
CA SER A 151 6.10 1.90 -13.37
C SER A 151 6.90 1.81 -12.08
N VAL A 152 6.66 0.78 -11.28
CA VAL A 152 7.44 0.44 -10.09
C VAL A 152 8.30 -0.77 -10.43
N CYS A 153 9.62 -0.63 -10.45
CA CYS A 153 10.51 -1.66 -10.98
C CYS A 153 11.48 -2.17 -9.92
N LEU A 154 11.70 -3.48 -9.91
CA LEU A 154 12.76 -4.15 -9.14
C LEU A 154 13.95 -4.43 -10.06
N SER A 155 15.17 -4.18 -9.59
CA SER A 155 16.40 -4.33 -10.38
C SER A 155 17.66 -4.39 -9.52
N ASN A 156 18.84 -4.52 -10.14
CA ASN A 156 20.14 -4.42 -9.47
C ASN A 156 20.30 -5.35 -8.24
N ALA A 157 19.99 -6.63 -8.40
CA ALA A 157 20.21 -7.61 -7.34
C ALA A 157 21.71 -7.77 -7.06
N SER A 158 22.16 -7.43 -5.84
CA SER A 158 23.52 -7.71 -5.39
C SER A 158 23.64 -9.04 -4.66
N THR A 159 22.58 -9.45 -3.95
CA THR A 159 22.48 -10.74 -3.26
C THR A 159 21.03 -11.24 -3.33
N GLY A 160 20.85 -12.56 -3.37
CA GLY A 160 19.52 -13.20 -3.44
C GLY A 160 18.71 -12.77 -4.66
N GLN A 161 17.43 -13.17 -4.68
CA GLN A 161 16.46 -12.81 -5.71
C GLN A 161 15.64 -11.58 -5.31
N PRO A 162 15.44 -10.59 -6.20
CA PRO A 162 14.47 -9.52 -5.96
C PRO A 162 13.08 -10.11 -5.78
N PHE A 163 12.33 -9.59 -4.82
CA PHE A 163 10.97 -10.05 -4.54
C PHE A 163 10.10 -8.91 -4.04
N ILE A 164 8.78 -9.13 -4.05
CA ILE A 164 7.79 -8.19 -3.52
C ILE A 164 6.61 -8.98 -2.96
N SER A 165 6.11 -8.57 -1.78
CA SER A 165 4.97 -9.21 -1.11
C SER A 165 3.68 -8.46 -1.40
N THR A 166 3.68 -7.13 -1.24
CA THR A 166 2.53 -6.30 -1.61
C THR A 166 2.94 -5.05 -2.35
N LEU A 167 2.03 -4.57 -3.20
CA LEU A 167 2.18 -3.29 -3.88
C LEU A 167 0.84 -2.54 -3.91
N GLU A 168 0.82 -1.36 -3.30
CA GLU A 168 -0.37 -0.55 -3.15
C GLU A 168 -0.19 0.80 -3.82
N LEU A 169 -1.26 1.30 -4.45
CA LEU A 169 -1.35 2.64 -5.01
C LEU A 169 -2.58 3.32 -4.41
N ARG A 170 -2.37 4.48 -3.78
CA ARG A 170 -3.40 5.25 -3.09
C ARG A 170 -3.43 6.66 -3.68
N GLN A 171 -4.55 7.03 -4.28
CA GLN A 171 -4.76 8.38 -4.79
C GLN A 171 -5.00 9.36 -3.64
N PHE A 172 -4.43 10.56 -3.71
CA PHE A 172 -4.82 11.66 -2.83
C PHE A 172 -5.78 12.62 -3.55
N ASN A 173 -6.80 13.07 -2.83
CA ASN A 173 -7.66 14.16 -3.27
C ASN A 173 -7.19 15.47 -2.65
N GLY A 174 -7.24 16.57 -3.39
CA GLY A 174 -6.94 17.91 -2.87
C GLY A 174 -5.44 18.23 -2.76
N THR A 175 -5.10 19.08 -1.79
CA THR A 175 -3.78 19.72 -1.63
C THR A 175 -2.86 19.00 -0.64
N PHE A 176 -3.24 17.81 -0.15
CA PHE A 176 -2.39 17.02 0.73
C PHE A 176 -1.06 16.70 0.06
N TYR A 177 0.03 16.87 0.81
CA TYR A 177 1.41 16.72 0.31
C TYR A 177 1.75 17.61 -0.89
N SER A 178 0.99 18.70 -1.10
CA SER A 178 1.34 19.72 -2.07
C SER A 178 2.63 20.40 -1.66
N THR A 179 3.62 20.40 -2.56
CA THR A 179 4.86 21.14 -2.33
C THR A 179 5.25 21.93 -3.58
N ALA A 180 6.01 23.01 -3.42
CA ALA A 180 6.49 23.81 -4.54
C ALA A 180 7.45 23.05 -5.48
N TYR A 181 7.88 21.84 -5.12
CA TYR A 181 8.90 21.07 -5.84
C TYR A 181 8.45 19.65 -6.22
N GLU A 182 7.16 19.37 -6.13
CA GLU A 182 6.59 18.04 -6.40
C GLU A 182 6.64 17.60 -7.87
N ASP A 183 6.88 18.55 -8.79
CA ASP A 183 7.17 18.27 -10.20
C ASP A 183 8.60 17.75 -10.42
N GLN A 184 9.49 17.90 -9.42
CA GLN A 184 10.91 17.59 -9.52
C GLN A 184 11.36 16.49 -8.57
N TYR A 185 10.70 16.35 -7.43
CA TYR A 185 11.09 15.43 -6.37
C TYR A 185 9.91 14.59 -5.88
N TYR A 186 10.25 13.42 -5.38
CA TYR A 186 9.32 12.61 -4.61
C TYR A 186 9.50 12.86 -3.12
N LEU A 187 8.45 12.58 -2.36
CA LEU A 187 8.49 12.58 -0.91
C LEU A 187 8.61 11.14 -0.42
N SER A 188 9.74 10.81 0.20
CA SER A 188 9.90 9.55 0.93
C SER A 188 9.47 9.74 2.38
N VAL A 189 8.76 8.77 2.94
CA VAL A 189 8.39 8.81 4.36
C VAL A 189 9.64 8.68 5.23
N SER A 190 9.82 9.63 6.15
CA SER A 190 10.88 9.64 7.15
C SER A 190 10.39 9.12 8.50
N ALA A 191 9.21 9.56 8.94
CA ALA A 191 8.60 9.10 10.19
C ALA A 191 7.08 9.26 10.11
N ARG A 192 6.35 8.38 10.79
CA ARG A 192 4.92 8.54 11.13
C ARG A 192 4.83 8.47 12.65
N ILE A 193 4.46 9.56 13.28
CA ILE A 193 4.35 9.62 14.73
C ILE A 193 2.87 9.71 15.09
N ASN A 194 2.43 8.98 16.13
CA ASN A 194 1.09 9.11 16.72
C ASN A 194 1.23 9.62 18.17
N PHE A 195 1.24 10.92 18.36
CA PHE A 195 1.31 11.56 19.66
C PHE A 195 0.02 11.32 20.45
N GLY A 196 0.12 10.70 21.63
CA GLY A 196 -1.03 10.46 22.50
C GLY A 196 -1.74 9.13 22.25
N ALA A 197 -1.16 8.22 21.46
CA ALA A 197 -1.65 6.85 21.35
C ALA A 197 -1.20 5.98 22.52
N ASP A 198 -2.10 5.14 23.01
CA ASP A 198 -1.80 4.11 24.03
C ASP A 198 -0.96 2.95 23.48
N SER A 199 -0.66 2.93 22.17
CA SER A 199 0.12 1.88 21.51
C SER A 199 1.06 2.44 20.44
N GLU A 200 2.15 1.72 20.18
CA GLU A 200 3.11 1.99 19.11
C GLU A 200 2.61 1.58 17.71
N THR A 201 1.34 1.21 17.57
CA THR A 201 0.81 0.78 16.27
C THR A 201 0.86 1.95 15.27
N PRO A 202 1.43 1.75 14.06
CA PRO A 202 1.50 2.81 13.07
C PRO A 202 0.11 3.28 12.65
N VAL A 203 -0.09 4.60 12.56
CA VAL A 203 -1.34 5.19 12.06
C VAL A 203 -1.64 4.65 10.67
N SER A 204 -2.81 4.04 10.52
CA SER A 204 -3.28 3.57 9.21
C SER A 204 -3.51 4.76 8.29
N LEU A 205 -3.14 4.63 7.00
CA LEU A 205 -3.46 5.65 5.99
C LEU A 205 -4.96 5.99 5.93
N ARG A 206 -5.81 5.00 6.25
CA ARG A 206 -7.26 5.16 6.40
C ARG A 206 -7.60 6.13 7.52
N GLU A 207 -6.91 6.05 8.64
CA GLU A 207 -7.12 6.91 9.81
C GLU A 207 -6.61 8.33 9.52
N SER A 208 -5.45 8.45 8.85
CA SER A 208 -4.96 9.75 8.38
C SER A 208 -5.92 10.43 7.38
N GLN A 209 -6.58 9.67 6.50
CA GLN A 209 -7.55 10.19 5.54
C GLN A 209 -8.93 10.48 6.17
N HIS A 210 -9.45 9.59 7.03
CA HIS A 210 -10.70 9.83 7.76
C HIS A 210 -10.61 11.03 8.72
N VAL A 211 -9.48 11.17 9.43
CA VAL A 211 -9.22 12.35 10.27
C VAL A 211 -9.24 13.60 9.40
N SER A 212 -8.63 13.56 8.21
CA SER A 212 -8.58 14.69 7.29
C SER A 212 -9.93 15.12 6.71
N ASP A 213 -10.81 14.17 6.36
CA ASP A 213 -12.16 14.51 5.87
C ASP A 213 -13.01 15.19 6.96
N SER A 214 -12.78 14.83 8.23
CA SER A 214 -13.44 15.46 9.40
C SER A 214 -12.87 16.84 9.78
N VAL A 215 -11.64 17.17 9.34
CA VAL A 215 -10.95 18.44 9.62
C VAL A 215 -11.53 19.62 8.86
N SER A 216 -12.31 19.39 7.79
CA SER A 216 -12.95 20.49 7.07
C SER A 216 -14.01 21.25 7.88
N ASN A 217 -14.50 20.71 9.01
CA ASN A 217 -15.65 21.29 9.71
C ASN A 217 -15.62 21.30 11.26
N ASN A 218 -14.53 20.95 11.96
CA ASN A 218 -14.56 21.00 13.44
C ASN A 218 -13.22 21.31 14.12
N SER A 219 -13.22 22.17 15.14
CA SER A 219 -12.00 22.61 15.86
C SER A 219 -11.35 21.49 16.68
N LEU A 220 -12.12 20.50 17.15
CA LEU A 220 -11.59 19.31 17.85
C LEU A 220 -10.80 18.37 16.93
N ALA A 221 -11.04 18.40 15.61
CA ALA A 221 -10.29 17.61 14.64
C ALA A 221 -8.91 18.21 14.32
N LYS A 222 -8.68 19.49 14.64
CA LYS A 222 -7.35 20.12 14.56
C LYS A 222 -6.40 19.58 15.63
N ASP A 223 -6.92 19.16 16.79
CA ASP A 223 -6.11 18.59 17.86
C ASP A 223 -5.64 17.16 17.52
N LEU A 224 -6.44 16.37 16.80
CA LEU A 224 -6.01 15.09 16.22
C LEU A 224 -5.00 15.27 15.06
N PHE A 225 -5.03 16.40 14.38
CA PHE A 225 -4.04 16.77 13.35
C PHE A 225 -2.65 17.06 13.95
N TYR A 226 -2.60 17.56 15.18
CA TYR A 226 -1.36 17.69 15.95
C TYR A 226 -0.84 16.37 16.49
N SER A 227 -1.67 15.33 16.46
CA SER A 227 -1.33 14.00 16.96
C SER A 227 -0.60 13.13 15.94
N SER A 228 -0.61 13.43 14.63
CA SER A 228 0.28 12.71 13.70
C SER A 228 1.02 13.57 12.69
N GLN A 229 2.36 13.57 12.79
CA GLN A 229 3.23 14.17 11.79
C GLN A 229 3.84 13.07 10.92
N ILE A 230 3.66 13.20 9.60
CA ILE A 230 4.41 12.41 8.62
C ILE A 230 5.54 13.27 8.07
N LEU A 231 6.73 13.06 8.60
CA LEU A 231 7.94 13.71 8.11
C LEU A 231 8.30 13.09 6.76
N HIS A 232 8.65 13.92 5.79
CA HIS A 232 9.08 13.46 4.48
C HIS A 232 10.44 14.05 4.12
N SER A 233 11.26 13.24 3.46
CA SER A 233 12.52 13.68 2.85
C SER A 233 12.34 13.80 1.34
N LYS A 234 12.95 14.84 0.74
CA LYS A 234 13.02 14.95 -0.71
C LYS A 234 13.97 13.91 -1.27
N VAL A 235 13.53 13.17 -2.28
CA VAL A 235 14.36 12.23 -3.04
C VAL A 235 14.25 12.62 -4.52
N LEU A 236 15.40 12.62 -5.20
CA LEU A 236 15.52 12.86 -6.65
C LEU A 236 14.78 11.80 -7.45
#